data_AF-A0A8J8FZ77-F1
#
_entry.id   AF-A0A8J8FZ77-F1
#
_cell.length_a   1.000
_cell.length_b   1.000
_cell.length_c   1.000
_cell.angle_alpha   90.00
_cell.angle_beta   90.00
_cell.angle_gamma   90.00
#
_symmetry.space_group_name_H-M   'P 1'
#
loop_
_entity.id
_entity.type
_entity.pdbx_description
1 polymer ?
#
loop_
_entity_poly.entity_id
_entity_poly.type
_entity_poly.pdbx_seq_one_letter_code
_entity_poly.pdbx_strand_id
1 'polypeptide(L)'
;MPDILDKEKSQIRELAKEYAVSMWKIPFNEGLVLYVKTNNELHKHPARWKYCLKCGEINKKEQLDNHRCLKKLEDFPILIQTSWIQLKKFFLTTGNFRKLMKEAGIDEKPISAIISETKADITELAEEQTIPITEKEGL
;
A
#
# COMPACT_ATOMS: atom_id res chain seq x y z
N MET A 1 -5.25 8.36 14.57
CA MET A 1 -5.26 8.04 13.12
C MET A 1 -4.33 6.86 12.98
N PRO A 2 -4.65 5.75 12.28
CA PRO A 2 -3.75 4.59 12.28
C PRO A 2 -2.43 5.02 11.63
N ASP A 3 -1.40 5.14 12.46
CA ASP A 3 -0.10 5.61 12.04
C ASP A 3 0.59 4.50 11.28
N ILE A 4 0.85 4.76 10.00
CA ILE A 4 1.74 3.93 9.20
C ILE A 4 3.15 4.34 9.55
N LEU A 5 3.95 3.36 9.94
CA LEU A 5 5.32 3.56 10.39
C LEU A 5 6.17 4.06 9.23
N ASP A 6 7.21 4.86 9.52
CA ASP A 6 8.09 5.40 8.47
C ASP A 6 8.85 4.30 7.72
N LYS A 7 9.11 3.16 8.38
CA LYS A 7 9.65 1.95 7.75
C LYS A 7 8.68 1.39 6.70
N GLU A 8 7.39 1.33 7.02
CA GLU A 8 6.35 0.88 6.07
C GLU A 8 6.20 1.86 4.90
N LYS A 9 6.23 3.18 5.15
CA LYS A 9 6.19 4.18 4.08
C LYS A 9 7.36 4.02 3.11
N SER A 10 8.55 3.72 3.64
CA SER A 10 9.76 3.51 2.84
C SER A 10 9.64 2.26 1.98
N GLN A 11 9.19 1.14 2.55
CA GLN A 11 8.92 -0.10 1.81
C GLN A 11 7.84 0.09 0.73
N ILE A 12 6.74 0.77 1.06
CA ILE A 12 5.68 1.10 0.10
C ILE A 12 6.24 1.90 -1.07
N ARG A 13 7.14 2.86 -0.83
CA ARG A 13 7.75 3.66 -1.90
C ARG A 13 8.64 2.84 -2.82
N GLU A 14 9.38 1.87 -2.29
CA GLU A 14 10.20 0.96 -3.10
C GLU A 14 9.32 0.07 -3.98
N LEU A 15 8.32 -0.58 -3.39
CA LEU A 15 7.37 -1.42 -4.12
C LEU A 15 6.56 -0.62 -5.15
N ALA A 16 6.14 0.59 -4.81
CA ALA A 16 5.42 1.50 -5.70
C ALA A 16 6.23 1.87 -6.96
N LYS A 17 7.54 2.07 -6.81
CA LYS A 17 8.47 2.32 -7.93
C LYS A 17 8.63 1.09 -8.80
N GLU A 18 8.88 -0.06 -8.20
CA GLU A 18 9.04 -1.32 -8.94
C GLU A 18 7.76 -1.69 -9.70
N TYR A 19 6.61 -1.57 -9.05
CA TYR A 19 5.30 -1.81 -9.64
C TYR A 19 5.06 -0.90 -10.86
N ALA A 20 5.26 0.41 -10.71
CA ALA A 20 5.07 1.36 -11.80
C ALA A 20 5.99 1.03 -12.99
N VAL A 21 7.28 0.80 -12.75
CA VAL A 21 8.23 0.46 -13.82
C VAL A 21 7.84 -0.83 -14.54
N SER A 22 7.33 -1.82 -13.80
CA SER A 22 6.93 -3.10 -14.37
C SER A 22 5.63 -3.00 -15.15
N MET A 23 4.66 -2.21 -14.67
CA MET A 23 3.38 -1.98 -15.35
C MET A 23 3.56 -1.44 -16.77
N TRP A 24 4.56 -0.59 -16.98
CA TRP A 24 4.84 0.02 -18.28
C TRP A 24 5.62 -0.87 -19.25
N LYS A 25 6.03 -2.06 -18.83
CA LYS A 25 6.63 -3.08 -19.71
C LYS A 25 5.60 -4.04 -20.28
N ILE A 26 4.38 -4.04 -19.73
CA ILE A 26 3.27 -4.88 -20.17
C ILE A 26 2.74 -4.34 -21.51
N PRO A 27 2.26 -5.20 -22.43
CA PRO A 27 1.59 -4.72 -23.63
C PRO A 27 0.35 -3.87 -23.27
N PHE A 28 0.00 -2.94 -24.17
CA PHE A 28 -0.93 -1.85 -23.86
C PHE A 28 -2.30 -2.33 -23.34
N ASN A 29 -2.87 -3.37 -23.93
CA ASN A 29 -4.21 -3.85 -23.59
C ASN A 29 -4.26 -4.43 -22.17
N GLU A 30 -3.30 -5.30 -21.84
CA GLU A 30 -3.16 -5.88 -20.50
C GLU A 30 -2.78 -4.82 -19.48
N GLY A 31 -1.93 -3.85 -19.88
CA GLY A 31 -1.59 -2.69 -19.09
C GLY A 31 -2.80 -1.81 -18.76
N LEU A 32 -3.75 -1.65 -19.68
CA LEU A 32 -4.99 -0.91 -19.45
C LEU A 32 -5.91 -1.63 -18.45
N VAL A 33 -6.03 -2.95 -18.56
CA VAL A 33 -6.79 -3.76 -17.59
C VAL A 33 -6.18 -3.63 -16.21
N LEU A 34 -4.85 -3.72 -16.11
CA LEU A 34 -4.11 -3.58 -14.86
C LEU A 34 -4.26 -2.16 -14.29
N TYR A 35 -4.19 -1.14 -15.13
CA TYR A 35 -4.45 0.25 -14.76
C TYR A 35 -5.80 0.42 -14.07
N VAL A 36 -6.88 -0.09 -14.69
CA VAL A 36 -8.24 0.04 -14.15
C VAL A 36 -8.36 -0.65 -12.78
N LYS A 37 -7.84 -1.88 -12.66
CA LYS A 37 -7.84 -2.62 -11.40
C LYS A 37 -7.09 -1.85 -10.30
N THR A 38 -5.90 -1.34 -10.62
CA THR A 38 -5.07 -0.59 -9.68
C THR A 38 -5.69 0.73 -9.27
N ASN A 39 -6.30 1.46 -10.22
CA ASN A 39 -7.03 2.67 -9.90
C ASN A 39 -8.21 2.38 -8.96
N ASN A 40 -8.98 1.32 -9.18
CA ASN A 40 -10.09 0.95 -8.31
C ASN A 40 -9.65 0.62 -6.87
N GLU A 41 -8.49 -0.04 -6.71
CA GLU A 41 -7.95 -0.40 -5.40
C GLU A 41 -7.31 0.78 -4.66
N LEU A 42 -6.58 1.63 -5.38
CA LEU A 42 -5.79 2.72 -4.77
C LEU A 42 -6.55 4.03 -4.66
N HIS A 43 -7.54 4.26 -5.53
CA HIS A 43 -8.26 5.52 -5.58
C HIS A 43 -8.99 5.78 -4.26
N LYS A 44 -8.80 6.98 -3.72
CA LYS A 44 -9.55 7.47 -2.57
C LYS A 44 -9.76 8.97 -2.70
N HIS A 45 -11.02 9.39 -2.60
CA HIS A 45 -11.40 10.79 -2.49
C HIS A 45 -12.27 11.00 -1.23
N PRO A 46 -12.02 12.04 -0.43
CA PRO A 46 -10.91 12.99 -0.54
C PRO A 46 -9.59 12.38 -0.04
N ALA A 47 -8.46 12.75 -0.66
CA ALA A 47 -7.15 12.38 -0.18
C ALA A 47 -6.06 13.42 -0.47
N ARG A 48 -5.05 13.48 0.42
CA ARG A 48 -3.94 14.45 0.37
C ARG A 48 -2.76 14.00 -0.49
N TRP A 49 -2.68 12.71 -0.79
CA TRP A 49 -1.55 12.11 -1.48
C TRP A 49 -1.94 11.71 -2.90
N LYS A 50 -0.97 11.75 -3.80
CA LYS A 50 -1.05 11.22 -5.14
C LYS A 50 0.04 10.18 -5.36
N TYR A 51 -0.27 9.21 -6.20
CA TYR A 51 0.62 8.17 -6.66
C TYR A 51 0.74 8.24 -8.18
N CYS A 52 1.95 8.25 -8.71
CA CYS A 52 2.22 8.23 -10.14
C CYS A 52 2.43 6.79 -10.63
N LEU A 53 1.50 6.32 -11.45
CA LEU A 53 1.57 4.98 -12.06
C LEU A 53 2.69 4.79 -13.08
N LYS A 54 3.41 5.86 -13.45
CA LYS A 54 4.51 5.79 -14.42
C LYS A 54 5.89 5.63 -13.81
N CYS A 55 6.16 6.34 -12.72
CA CYS A 55 7.47 6.33 -12.06
C CYS A 55 7.41 5.83 -10.62
N GLY A 56 6.21 5.63 -10.09
CA GLY A 56 5.95 5.17 -8.74
C GLY A 56 6.07 6.23 -7.64
N GLU A 57 6.19 7.51 -8.00
CA GLU A 57 6.35 8.59 -7.02
C GLU A 57 5.07 8.79 -6.19
N ILE A 58 5.22 8.92 -4.88
CA ILE A 58 4.15 9.18 -3.92
C ILE A 58 4.45 10.50 -3.21
N ASN A 59 3.59 11.50 -3.40
CA ASN A 59 3.78 12.82 -2.82
C ASN A 59 2.45 13.52 -2.57
N LYS A 60 2.48 14.71 -1.95
CA LYS A 60 1.26 15.51 -1.76
C LYS A 60 0.68 15.95 -3.10
N LYS A 61 -0.65 16.14 -3.13
CA LYS A 61 -1.41 16.55 -4.33
C LYS A 61 -0.74 17.73 -5.06
N GLU A 62 -0.46 18.80 -4.33
CA GLU A 62 0.15 20.04 -4.85
C GLU A 62 1.52 19.81 -5.52
N GLN A 63 2.30 18.85 -5.01
CA GLN A 63 3.65 18.58 -5.52
C GLN A 63 3.63 17.71 -6.79
N LEU A 64 2.57 16.93 -6.99
CA LEU A 64 2.41 16.05 -8.15
C LEU A 64 1.58 16.67 -9.28
N ASP A 65 0.91 17.80 -9.07
CA ASP A 65 0.09 18.45 -10.10
C ASP A 65 0.93 18.92 -11.31
N ASN A 66 2.22 19.22 -11.12
CA ASN A 66 3.16 19.57 -12.19
C ASN A 66 4.19 18.46 -12.49
N HIS A 67 3.84 17.20 -12.22
CA HIS A 67 4.78 16.10 -12.30
C HIS A 67 5.28 15.84 -13.73
N ARG A 68 6.59 15.60 -13.88
CA ARG A 68 7.27 15.37 -15.18
C ARG A 68 6.63 14.31 -16.06
N CYS A 69 5.96 13.33 -15.45
CA CYS A 69 5.32 12.22 -16.16
C CYS A 69 4.07 12.65 -16.93
N LEU A 70 3.40 13.75 -16.51
CA LEU A 70 2.21 14.29 -17.16
C LEU A 70 2.53 14.89 -18.54
N LYS A 71 3.68 15.55 -18.69
CA LYS A 71 4.12 16.19 -19.95
C LYS A 71 4.24 15.24 -21.16
N LYS A 72 4.21 13.93 -20.92
CA LYS A 72 4.35 12.89 -21.96
C LYS A 72 3.04 12.15 -22.24
N LEU A 73 2.01 12.37 -21.42
CA LEU A 73 0.79 11.56 -21.34
C LEU A 73 -0.40 12.42 -20.91
N GLU A 74 -0.53 13.61 -21.48
CA GLU A 74 -1.52 14.60 -21.04
C GLU A 74 -2.95 14.05 -21.10
N ASP A 75 -3.23 13.16 -22.06
CA ASP A 75 -4.55 12.54 -22.25
C ASP A 75 -4.81 11.30 -21.37
N PHE A 76 -3.81 10.80 -20.63
CA PHE A 76 -3.96 9.58 -19.81
C PHE A 76 -3.74 9.85 -18.32
N PRO A 77 -4.76 9.66 -17.45
CA PRO A 77 -4.67 10.00 -16.04
C PRO A 77 -3.79 9.01 -15.26
N ILE A 78 -2.48 9.26 -15.26
CA ILE A 78 -1.47 8.45 -14.56
C ILE A 78 -1.32 8.78 -13.06
N LEU A 79 -2.00 9.82 -12.57
CA LEU A 79 -1.92 10.24 -11.17
C LEU A 79 -3.18 9.81 -10.42
N ILE A 80 -3.01 8.86 -9.50
CA ILE A 80 -4.10 8.37 -8.65
C ILE A 80 -4.08 9.12 -7.32
N GLN A 81 -5.21 9.71 -6.92
CA GLN A 81 -5.37 10.21 -5.56
C GLN A 81 -5.52 9.04 -4.58
N THR A 82 -4.74 9.03 -3.51
CA THR A 82 -4.67 7.89 -2.60
C THR A 82 -4.30 8.29 -1.17
N SER A 83 -4.25 7.31 -0.27
CA SER A 83 -3.79 7.49 1.12
C SER A 83 -2.80 6.40 1.50
N TRP A 84 -1.97 6.65 2.51
CA TRP A 84 -1.04 5.64 3.03
C TRP A 84 -1.74 4.33 3.39
N ILE A 85 -2.96 4.40 3.93
CA ILE A 85 -3.77 3.21 4.28
C ILE A 85 -4.09 2.36 3.04
N GLN A 86 -4.50 2.99 1.92
CA GLN A 86 -4.77 2.25 0.68
C GLN A 86 -3.50 1.67 0.09
N LEU A 87 -2.40 2.44 0.11
CA LEU A 87 -1.10 1.96 -0.36
C LEU A 87 -0.61 0.77 0.47
N LYS A 88 -0.71 0.82 1.80
CA LYS A 88 -0.37 -0.29 2.70
C LYS A 88 -1.23 -1.51 2.40
N LYS A 89 -2.55 -1.33 2.29
CA LYS A 89 -3.48 -2.41 1.95
C LYS A 89 -3.09 -3.08 0.64
N PHE A 90 -2.80 -2.29 -0.40
CA PHE A 90 -2.46 -2.80 -1.72
C PHE A 90 -1.09 -3.50 -1.78
N PHE A 91 -0.04 -2.86 -1.26
CA PHE A 91 1.35 -3.33 -1.40
C PHE A 91 1.79 -4.32 -0.32
N LEU A 92 1.31 -4.17 0.92
CA LEU A 92 1.83 -4.93 2.07
C LEU A 92 0.83 -5.96 2.61
N THR A 93 -0.48 -5.69 2.58
CA THR A 93 -1.45 -6.50 3.33
C THR A 93 -2.21 -7.52 2.49
N THR A 94 -2.78 -7.12 1.36
CA THR A 94 -3.83 -7.93 0.70
C THR A 94 -3.27 -8.91 -0.33
N GLY A 95 -1.96 -8.86 -0.62
CA GLY A 95 -1.36 -9.60 -1.72
C GLY A 95 -1.85 -9.17 -3.11
N ASN A 96 -2.67 -8.11 -3.20
CA ASN A 96 -3.23 -7.56 -4.44
C ASN A 96 -2.13 -7.19 -5.42
N PHE A 97 -1.06 -6.54 -4.94
CA PHE A 97 0.14 -6.28 -5.73
C PHE A 97 0.67 -7.57 -6.42
N ARG A 98 0.91 -8.64 -5.66
CA ARG A 98 1.48 -9.90 -6.22
C ARG A 98 0.53 -10.60 -7.17
N LYS A 99 -0.75 -10.64 -6.81
CA LYS A 99 -1.80 -11.24 -7.64
C LYS A 99 -1.89 -10.53 -8.99
N LEU A 100 -1.92 -9.19 -8.98
CA LEU A 100 -2.03 -8.39 -10.19
C LEU A 100 -0.78 -8.50 -11.08
N MET A 101 0.41 -8.53 -10.48
CA MET A 101 1.67 -8.71 -11.21
C MET A 101 1.74 -10.09 -11.87
N LYS A 102 1.34 -11.14 -11.16
CA LYS A 102 1.26 -12.51 -11.69
C LYS A 102 0.22 -12.65 -12.80
N GLU A 103 -0.97 -12.07 -12.64
CA GLU A 103 -2.01 -12.03 -13.67
C GLU A 103 -1.53 -11.32 -14.96
N ALA A 104 -0.64 -10.34 -14.81
CA ALA A 104 -0.05 -9.61 -15.92
C ALA A 104 1.15 -10.33 -16.59
N GLY A 105 1.48 -11.56 -16.16
CA GLY A 105 2.59 -12.33 -16.72
C GLY A 105 3.97 -11.77 -16.35
N ILE A 106 4.07 -10.97 -15.29
CA ILE A 106 5.34 -10.49 -14.77
C ILE A 106 5.81 -11.46 -13.69
N ASP A 107 6.83 -12.27 -14.01
CA ASP A 107 7.50 -13.10 -13.00
C ASP A 107 8.22 -12.18 -12.00
N GLU A 108 7.75 -12.18 -10.75
CA GLU A 108 8.32 -11.39 -9.67
C GLU A 108 9.74 -11.85 -9.37
N LYS A 109 10.70 -10.92 -9.34
CA LYS A 109 11.91 -11.14 -8.54
C LYS A 109 11.48 -11.24 -7.07
N PRO A 110 12.11 -12.11 -6.26
CA PRO A 110 11.77 -12.25 -4.85
C PRO A 110 12.01 -10.91 -4.14
N ILE A 111 10.92 -10.24 -3.79
CA ILE A 111 10.93 -9.06 -2.93
C ILE A 111 11.52 -9.50 -1.60
N SER A 112 12.66 -8.91 -1.23
CA SER A 112 13.32 -9.12 0.06
C SER A 112 12.31 -8.93 1.20
N ALA A 113 11.98 -10.03 1.88
CA ALA A 113 11.25 -10.15 3.14
C ALA A 113 10.20 -9.05 3.41
N ILE A 114 8.98 -9.27 2.96
CA ILE A 114 7.80 -8.62 3.55
C ILE A 114 7.77 -9.02 5.02
N ILE A 115 7.97 -8.07 5.93
CA ILE A 115 7.84 -8.30 7.36
C ILE A 115 6.36 -8.56 7.63
N SER A 116 6.04 -9.84 7.80
CA SER A 116 4.74 -10.31 8.26
C SER A 116 4.66 -10.14 9.79
N GLU A 117 4.72 -8.91 10.29
CA GLU A 117 4.44 -8.60 11.69
C GLU A 117 3.10 -7.89 11.80
N THR A 118 2.00 -8.63 11.59
CA THR A 118 0.68 -8.18 12.08
C THR A 118 -0.27 -9.33 12.37
N LYS A 119 0.23 -10.39 13.04
CA LYS A 119 -0.63 -11.43 13.63
C LYS A 119 -0.23 -11.94 15.02
N ALA A 120 0.83 -11.43 15.65
CA ALA A 120 1.29 -11.95 16.95
C ALA A 120 0.84 -11.13 18.18
N ASP A 121 0.50 -9.84 18.06
CA ASP A 121 0.30 -8.96 19.23
C ASP A 121 -1.16 -8.71 19.64
N ILE A 122 -2.00 -9.74 19.70
CA ILE A 122 -3.32 -9.64 20.37
C ILE A 122 -3.54 -10.76 21.41
N THR A 123 -2.55 -11.62 21.69
CA THR A 123 -2.74 -12.77 22.58
C THR A 123 -1.97 -12.72 23.91
N GLU A 124 -1.29 -11.63 24.25
CA GLU A 124 -0.48 -11.53 25.47
C GLU A 124 -0.99 -10.52 26.52
N LEU A 125 -2.23 -10.01 26.40
CA LEU A 125 -2.85 -9.15 27.42
C LEU A 125 -4.06 -9.80 28.12
N ALA A 126 -4.24 -11.11 27.98
CA ALA A 126 -5.34 -11.84 28.63
C ALA A 126 -4.96 -12.59 29.92
N GLU A 127 -3.68 -12.60 30.35
CA GLU A 127 -3.26 -13.40 31.51
C GLU A 127 -2.85 -12.61 32.76
N GLU A 128 -3.01 -11.27 32.80
CA GLU A 128 -2.69 -10.47 33.99
C GLU A 128 -3.92 -9.82 34.64
N GLN A 129 -4.96 -10.59 34.96
CA GLN A 129 -5.95 -10.20 35.98
C GLN A 129 -6.48 -11.41 36.77
N THR A 130 -5.64 -11.99 37.64
CA THR A 130 -6.12 -12.66 38.86
C THR A 130 -5.68 -11.86 40.06
N ILE A 131 -6.57 -10.98 40.53
CA ILE A 131 -6.48 -10.31 41.82
C ILE A 131 -7.04 -11.30 42.86
N PRO A 132 -6.27 -11.78 43.85
CA PRO A 132 -6.87 -12.48 44.97
C PRO A 132 -7.49 -11.45 45.92
N ILE A 133 -8.80 -11.55 46.07
CA ILE A 133 -9.61 -10.78 47.02
C ILE A 133 -9.16 -11.15 48.44
N THR A 134 -8.84 -10.14 49.22
CA THR A 134 -8.56 -10.22 50.66
C THR A 134 -9.88 -10.33 51.40
N GLU A 135 -10.18 -11.49 51.99
CA GLU A 135 -11.23 -11.61 53.00
C GLU A 135 -10.66 -11.23 54.37
N LYS A 136 -11.16 -10.12 54.91
CA LYS A 136 -11.06 -9.79 56.33
C LYS A 136 -12.19 -10.49 57.10
N GLU A 137 -11.81 -10.86 58.33
CA GLU A 137 -12.54 -11.54 59.40
C GLU A 137 -13.97 -11.03 59.68
N GLY A 138 -14.80 -11.93 60.21
CA GLY A 138 -15.82 -11.59 61.21
C GLY A 138 -17.12 -12.40 61.17
N LEU A 139 -17.20 -13.48 61.97
CA LEU A 139 -18.22 -13.74 63.00
C LEU A 139 -18.05 -15.13 63.63
#